data_AF-A0A974WNF1-F1
#
_entry.id   AF-A0A974WNF1-F1
#
_cell.length_a   1.000
_cell.length_b   1.000
_cell.length_c   1.000
_cell.angle_alpha   90.00
_cell.angle_beta   90.00
_cell.angle_gamma   90.00
#
_symmetry.space_group_name_H-M   'P 1'
#
loop_
_entity.id
_entity.type
_entity.pdbx_description
1 polymer ?
#
loop_
_entity_poly.entity_id
_entity_poly.type
_entity_poly.pdbx_seq_one_letter_code
_entity_poly.pdbx_strand_id
1 'polypeptide(L)' 'MRQSRTFDPSLHAAGGPAAEGRCSYHRSEQSGDRGDPACAGEAVVSFEDGAGGWESGCRTALEDLVERGEIEPLGQGA' A
#
# COMPACT_ATOMS: atom_id res chain seq x y z
N MET A 1 -14.68 -0.19 1.05
CA MET A 1 -13.54 0.68 1.39
C MET A 1 -12.83 0.14 2.61
N ARG A 2 -11.51 0.14 2.56
CA ARG A 2 -10.60 -0.29 3.62
C ARG A 2 -9.98 0.96 4.24
N GLN A 3 -9.54 0.88 5.50
CA GLN A 3 -8.88 2.01 6.13
C GLN A 3 -7.55 2.29 5.44
N SER A 4 -7.26 3.57 5.21
CA SER A 4 -5.98 4.05 4.70
C SER A 4 -5.50 5.26 5.48
N ARG A 5 -4.18 5.47 5.49
CA ARG A 5 -3.55 6.67 6.05
C ARG A 5 -2.19 6.91 5.40
N THR A 6 -1.62 8.09 5.62
CA THR A 6 -0.22 8.36 5.27
C THR A 6 0.67 7.24 5.79
N PHE A 7 1.68 6.85 5.01
CA PHE A 7 2.58 5.76 5.37
C PHE A 7 3.04 5.85 6.84
N ASP A 8 2.84 4.75 7.56
CA ASP A 8 3.25 4.61 8.96
C ASP A 8 3.96 3.26 9.15
N PRO A 9 5.28 3.24 9.36
CA PRO A 9 6.04 2.00 9.54
C PRO A 9 5.60 1.19 10.77
N SER A 10 4.97 1.82 11.77
CA SER A 10 4.55 1.15 13.02
C SER A 10 3.35 0.22 12.84
N LEU A 11 2.62 0.32 11.72
CA LEU A 11 1.50 -0.55 11.38
C LEU A 11 1.93 -1.87 10.75
N HIS A 12 3.19 -1.95 10.30
CA HIS A 12 3.68 -3.08 9.51
C HIS A 12 4.49 -4.07 10.35
N ALA A 13 4.41 -5.34 9.98
CA ALA A 13 5.24 -6.37 10.61
C ALA A 13 6.74 -6.09 10.37
N ALA A 14 7.51 -6.09 11.46
CA ALA A 14 8.94 -5.84 11.43
C ALA A 14 9.67 -6.82 10.48
N GLY A 15 10.64 -6.31 9.72
CA GLY A 15 11.42 -7.10 8.76
C GLY A 15 10.73 -7.35 7.41
N GLY A 16 9.52 -6.82 7.20
CA GLY A 16 8.86 -6.82 5.90
C GLY A 16 9.19 -5.56 5.08
N PRO A 17 9.01 -5.58 3.74
CA PRO A 17 9.23 -4.41 2.88
C PRO A 17 8.44 -3.18 3.33
N ALA A 18 7.20 -3.37 3.78
CA ALA A 18 6.35 -2.30 4.26
C ALA A 18 6.92 -1.62 5.52
N ALA A 19 7.49 -2.38 6.45
CA ALA A 19 8.18 -1.82 7.62
C ALA A 19 9.48 -1.08 7.24
N GLU A 20 10.09 -1.42 6.10
CA GLU A 20 11.24 -0.73 5.53
C GLU A 20 10.86 0.51 4.68
N GLY A 21 9.58 0.87 4.59
CA GLY A 21 9.12 2.00 3.78
C GLY A 21 9.06 1.70 2.28
N ARG A 22 8.91 0.43 1.91
CA ARG A 22 8.86 -0.02 0.51
C ARG A 22 7.47 -0.55 0.20
N CYS A 23 6.94 -0.20 -0.97
CA CYS A 23 5.65 -0.68 -1.42
C CYS A 23 5.54 -2.22 -1.37
N SER A 24 4.49 -2.72 -0.72
CA SER A 24 4.16 -4.14 -0.63
C SER A 24 2.92 -4.51 -1.45
N TYR A 25 2.11 -3.52 -1.85
CA TYR A 25 0.98 -3.69 -2.75
C TYR A 25 1.42 -4.22 -4.13
N HIS A 26 0.55 -4.95 -4.84
CA HIS A 26 0.82 -5.65 -6.11
C HIS A 26 1.90 -6.74 -6.09
N ARG A 27 2.43 -7.12 -4.92
CA ARG A 27 3.28 -8.31 -4.79
C ARG A 27 2.50 -9.63 -4.88
N SER A 28 1.18 -9.56 -4.96
CA SER A 28 0.28 -10.70 -5.06
C SER A 28 0.29 -11.29 -6.48
N GLU A 29 0.60 -12.57 -6.54
CA GLU A 29 0.94 -13.49 -7.64
C GLU A 29 0.09 -13.48 -8.93
N GLN A 30 -0.85 -12.55 -9.14
CA GLN A 30 -1.78 -12.59 -10.28
C GLN A 30 -1.25 -11.89 -11.55
N SER A 31 -0.24 -11.04 -11.43
CA SER A 31 0.56 -10.59 -12.57
C SER A 31 1.86 -11.38 -12.53
N GLY A 32 2.07 -12.30 -13.47
CA GLY A 32 3.29 -13.12 -13.61
C GLY A 32 4.58 -12.33 -13.89
N ASP A 33 4.60 -11.03 -13.57
CA ASP A 33 5.73 -10.14 -13.66
C ASP A 33 6.25 -9.89 -12.24
N ARG A 34 7.36 -10.57 -11.90
CA ARG A 34 8.09 -10.28 -10.67
C ARG A 34 8.56 -8.83 -10.71
N GLY A 35 7.83 -7.95 -10.04
CA GLY A 35 8.21 -6.57 -9.85
C GLY A 35 7.82 -5.71 -11.04
N ASP A 36 6.53 -5.36 -11.11
CA ASP A 36 6.14 -4.19 -11.89
C ASP A 36 7.01 -3.00 -11.41
N PRO A 37 7.84 -2.42 -12.29
CA PRO A 37 8.78 -1.36 -11.89
C PRO A 37 8.05 -0.10 -11.42
N ALA A 38 6.76 0.07 -11.71
CA ALA A 38 5.95 1.15 -11.15
C ALA A 38 5.68 0.96 -9.63
N CYS A 39 5.86 -0.27 -9.13
CA CYS A 39 5.72 -0.61 -7.72
C CYS A 39 7.06 -0.54 -6.95
N ALA A 40 8.17 -0.21 -7.63
CA ALA A 40 9.46 0.04 -6.98
C ALA A 40 9.53 1.51 -6.52
N GLY A 41 8.90 1.82 -5.40
CA GLY A 41 8.88 3.18 -4.86
C GLY A 41 8.81 3.22 -3.34
N GLU A 42 9.13 4.40 -2.80
CA GLU A 42 8.89 4.73 -1.40
C GLU A 42 7.39 4.62 -1.09
N ALA A 43 7.08 4.00 0.04
CA ALA A 43 5.71 3.88 0.52
C ALA A 43 5.20 5.26 0.97
N VAL A 44 4.02 5.64 0.47
CA VAL A 44 3.34 6.90 0.81
C VAL A 44 2.00 6.68 1.51
N VAL A 45 1.44 5.47 1.39
CA VAL A 45 0.18 5.06 2.02
C VAL A 45 0.37 3.76 2.81
N SER A 46 -0.31 3.64 3.94
CA SER A 46 -0.59 2.37 4.62
C SER A 46 -2.09 2.11 4.54
N PHE A 47 -2.49 0.89 4.20
CA PHE A 47 -3.89 0.50 4.07
C PHE A 47 -4.15 -0.92 4.58
N GLU A 48 -5.36 -1.18 5.07
CA GLU A 48 -5.76 -2.52 5.49
C GLU A 48 -6.06 -3.41 4.27
N ASP A 49 -5.64 -4.67 4.31
CA ASP A 49 -6.03 -5.72 3.36
C ASP A 49 -7.37 -6.37 3.74
N GLY A 50 -7.85 -7.31 2.92
CA GLY A 50 -9.11 -8.03 3.18
C GLY A 50 -9.08 -8.96 4.41
N ALA A 51 -7.90 -9.25 4.96
CA ALA A 51 -7.68 -10.07 6.15
C ALA A 51 -7.47 -9.23 7.44
N GLY A 52 -7.46 -7.89 7.33
CA GLY A 52 -7.16 -6.99 8.44
C GLY A 52 -5.66 -6.80 8.71
N GLY A 53 -4.79 -7.28 7.81
CA GLY A 53 -3.38 -6.96 7.80
C GLY A 53 -3.13 -5.56 7.23
N TRP A 54 -2.00 -4.96 7.57
CA TRP A 54 -1.58 -3.69 6.99
C TRP A 54 -0.57 -3.93 5.87
N GLU A 55 -0.81 -3.25 4.75
CA GLU A 55 0.07 -3.18 3.59
C GLU A 55 0.48 -1.74 3.32
N SER A 56 1.55 -1.57 2.54
CA SER A 56 2.05 -0.26 2.12
C SER A 56 1.99 -0.11 0.61
N GLY A 57 1.66 1.10 0.15
CA GLY A 57 1.55 1.45 -1.26
C GLY A 57 2.46 2.62 -1.63
N CYS A 58 3.04 2.61 -2.83
CA CYS A 58 3.66 3.77 -3.47
C CYS A 58 2.59 4.75 -4.01
N ARG A 59 3.02 5.85 -4.65
CA ARG A 59 2.11 6.83 -5.27
C ARG A 59 1.15 6.17 -6.28
N THR A 60 1.67 5.34 -7.18
CA THR A 60 0.85 4.65 -8.19
C THR A 60 -0.15 3.68 -7.55
N ALA A 61 0.27 2.98 -6.49
CA ALA A 61 -0.63 2.13 -5.71
C ALA A 61 -1.76 2.94 -5.06
N LEU A 62 -1.45 4.10 -4.48
CA LEU A 62 -2.46 4.99 -3.89
C LEU A 62 -3.48 5.43 -4.95
N GLU A 63 -3.02 5.87 -6.13
CA GLU A 63 -3.89 6.31 -7.23
C GLU A 63 -4.81 5.16 -7.71
N ASP A 64 -4.26 3.97 -7.96
CA ASP A 64 -5.00 2.77 -8.39
C ASP A 64 -6.05 2.35 -7.35
N LEU A 65 -5.66 2.31 -6.06
CA LEU A 65 -6.56 1.92 -4.96
C LEU A 65 -7.72 2.92 -4.76
N VAL A 66 -7.46 4.22 -4.96
CA VAL A 66 -8.49 5.26 -4.87
C VAL A 66 -9.41 5.21 -6.10
N GLU A 67 -8.86 5.06 -7.30
CA GLU A 67 -9.66 4.96 -8.55
C GLU A 67 -10.62 3.77 -8.50
N ARG A 68 -10.19 2.64 -7.93
CA ARG A 68 -11.02 1.44 -7.71
C ARG A 68 -12.00 1.58 -6.55
N GLY A 69 -11.94 2.66 -5.76
CA GLY A 69 -12.75 2.84 -4.57
C GLY A 69 -12.44 1.83 -3.46
N GLU A 70 -11.23 1.27 -3.44
CA GLU A 70 -10.81 0.29 -2.43
C GLU A 70 -10.40 0.96 -1.12
N ILE A 71 -9.86 2.17 -1.18
CA ILE A 71 -9.48 3.00 -0.03
C ILE A 71 -9.94 4.45 -0.22
N GLU A 72 -9.97 5.21 0.87
CA GLU A 72 -10.21 6.65 0.81
C GLU A 72 -8.95 7.41 0.33
N PRO A 73 -9.13 8.56 -0.36
CA PRO A 73 -8.02 9.46 -0.69
C PRO A 73 -7.31 9.96 0.57
N LEU A 74 -5.97 9.97 0.54
CA LEU A 74 -5.18 10.59 1.61
C LEU A 74 -5.44 12.11 1.63
N GLY A 75 -5.73 12.66 2.82
CA GLY A 75 -5.97 14.10 3.01
C GLY A 75 -7.42 14.51 3.31
N GLN A 76 -8.32 13.57 3.58
CA GLN A 76 -9.66 13.88 4.11
C GLN A 76 -9.76 13.85 5.65
N GLY A 77 -8.64 13.76 6.37
CA GLY A 77 -8.59 13.91 7.82
C GLY A 77 -7.27 14.55 8.24
N ALA A 78 -7.37 15.77 8.76
CA ALA A 78 -6.29 16.53 9.41
C ALA A 78 -5.96 15.96 10.80
#